data_AF-A0A0B6Y392-F1
#
_entry.id   AF-A0A0B6Y392-F1
#
_cell.length_a   1.000
_cell.length_b   1.000
_cell.length_c   1.000
_cell.angle_alpha   90.00
_cell.angle_beta   90.00
_cell.angle_gamma   90.00
#
_symmetry.space_group_name_H-M   'P 1'
#
loop_
_entity.id
_entity.type
_entity.pdbx_description
1 polymer ?
#
loop_
_entity_poly.entity_id
_entity_poly.type
_entity_poly.pdbx_seq_one_letter_code
_entity_poly.pdbx_strand_id
1 'polypeptide(L)'
;KTFGPKGGHALITSSTGQISITHDSSNILSALNLSHPIAKVIIDSVRSFCRTFGDGGKTIIIYTHELLSVIEFSFANLGYSSSNDRTYINTVSKMLHEFI
;
A
#
# COMPACT_ATOMS: atom_id res chain seq x y z
N LYS A 1 -1.76 -2.76 10.37
CA LYS A 1 -2.32 -2.86 11.75
C LYS A 1 -2.51 -1.47 12.37
N THR A 2 -3.16 -0.55 11.65
CA THR A 2 -3.23 0.89 12.03
C THR A 2 -4.65 1.47 11.97
N PHE A 3 -5.67 0.65 11.72
CA PHE A 3 -7.05 1.10 11.53
C PHE A 3 -7.81 1.31 12.86
N GLY A 4 -8.58 2.39 12.93
CA GLY A 4 -9.47 2.73 14.07
C GLY A 4 -8.81 3.52 15.22
N PRO A 5 -9.59 3.99 16.21
CA PRO A 5 -9.11 4.82 17.33
C PRO A 5 -8.17 4.08 18.30
N LYS A 6 -8.08 2.74 18.20
CA LYS A 6 -7.10 1.90 18.90
C LYS A 6 -6.05 1.31 17.95
N GLY A 7 -5.93 1.84 16.73
CA GLY A 7 -4.93 1.41 15.76
C GLY A 7 -3.52 1.62 16.28
N GLY A 8 -2.62 0.66 16.03
CA GLY A 8 -1.22 0.79 16.41
C GLY A 8 -0.49 1.85 15.57
N HIS A 9 0.68 2.27 16.04
CA HIS A 9 1.58 3.12 15.26
C HIS A 9 2.48 2.28 14.36
N ALA A 10 2.76 2.77 13.16
CA ALA A 10 3.78 2.22 12.29
C ALA A 10 5.15 2.79 12.67
N LEU A 11 6.14 1.90 12.80
CA LEU A 11 7.54 2.25 12.95
C LEU A 11 8.19 2.19 11.57
N ILE A 12 8.72 3.32 11.12
CA ILE A 12 9.40 3.48 9.85
C ILE A 12 10.88 3.71 10.12
N THR A 13 11.73 2.91 9.50
CA THR A 13 13.18 3.09 9.54
C THR A 13 13.67 3.50 8.15
N SER A 14 14.28 4.69 8.07
CA SER A 14 14.92 5.18 6.86
C SER A 14 16.29 4.52 6.66
N SER A 15 16.77 4.46 5.42
CA SER A 15 18.10 3.98 5.06
C SER A 15 19.24 4.79 5.71
N THR A 16 18.95 6.01 6.14
CA THR A 16 19.88 6.89 6.88
C THR A 16 19.95 6.56 8.38
N GLY A 17 19.18 5.58 8.87
CA GLY A 17 19.10 5.21 10.29
C GLY A 17 18.09 6.04 11.10
N GLN A 18 17.34 6.94 10.46
CA GLN A 18 16.28 7.70 11.14
C GLN A 18 15.08 6.79 11.42
N ILE A 19 14.63 6.77 12.68
CA ILE A 19 13.42 6.06 13.09
C ILE A 19 12.31 7.08 13.29
N SER A 20 11.14 6.84 12.68
CA SER A 20 9.94 7.65 12.89
C SER A 20 8.77 6.75 13.24
N ILE A 21 7.92 7.22 14.17
CA ILE A 21 6.73 6.52 14.62
C ILE A 21 5.54 7.37 14.17
N THR A 22 4.62 6.81 13.38
CA THR A 22 3.49 7.55 12.85
C THR A 22 2.22 6.70 12.74
N HIS A 23 1.07 7.35 12.83
CA HIS A 23 -0.26 6.79 12.54
C HIS A 23 -0.85 7.34 11.22
N ASP A 24 -0.13 8.25 10.56
CA ASP A 24 -0.53 8.87 9.30
C ASP A 24 -0.12 7.99 8.13
N SER A 25 -1.12 7.49 7.41
CA SER A 25 -0.93 6.67 6.22
C SER A 25 -0.18 7.39 5.10
N SER A 26 -0.30 8.72 4.96
CA SER A 26 0.43 9.47 3.92
C SER A 26 1.95 9.41 4.12
N ASN A 27 2.38 9.56 5.38
CA ASN A 27 3.79 9.50 5.73
C ASN A 27 4.34 8.08 5.55
N ILE A 28 3.58 7.06 5.93
CA ILE A 28 4.00 5.66 5.80
C ILE A 28 4.11 5.27 4.31
N LEU A 29 3.13 5.63 3.48
CA LEU A 29 3.19 5.37 2.02
C LEU A 29 4.36 6.08 1.34
N SER A 30 4.77 7.25 1.84
CA SER A 30 5.90 8.00 1.30
C SER A 30 7.26 7.37 1.64
N ALA A 31 7.32 6.52 2.67
CA ALA A 31 8.54 5.80 3.05
C ALA A 31 8.75 4.51 2.25
N LEU A 32 7.77 4.07 1.47
CA LEU A 32 7.89 2.87 0.64
C LEU A 32 8.84 3.11 -0.53
N ASN A 33 9.86 2.26 -0.66
CA ASN A 33 10.78 2.28 -1.79
C ASN A 33 10.26 1.35 -2.90
N LEU A 34 9.59 1.92 -3.90
CA LEU A 34 8.98 1.19 -5.02
C LEU A 34 9.86 1.28 -6.27
N SER A 35 10.27 0.14 -6.82
CA SER A 35 11.04 0.08 -8.07
C SER A 35 10.17 0.19 -9.33
N HIS A 36 8.92 -0.30 -9.26
CA HIS A 36 8.06 -0.44 -10.44
C HIS A 36 7.24 0.83 -10.71
N PRO A 37 7.19 1.36 -11.96
CA PRO A 37 6.50 2.61 -12.27
C PRO A 37 4.98 2.53 -12.02
N ILE A 38 4.34 1.40 -12.31
CA ILE A 38 2.89 1.22 -12.07
C ILE A 38 2.59 1.21 -10.57
N ALA A 39 3.44 0.57 -9.77
CA ALA A 39 3.29 0.55 -8.32
C ALA A 39 3.40 1.97 -7.75
N LYS A 40 4.35 2.75 -8.27
CA LYS A 40 4.52 4.16 -7.89
C LYS A 40 3.28 5.00 -8.20
N VAL A 41 2.70 4.86 -9.39
CA VAL A 41 1.47 5.58 -9.78
C VAL A 41 0.29 5.23 -8.88
N ILE A 42 0.11 3.95 -8.55
CA ILE A 42 -0.96 3.50 -7.64
C ILE A 42 -0.76 4.12 -6.25
N ILE A 43 0.44 3.99 -5.69
CA ILE A 43 0.74 4.48 -4.35
C ILE A 43 0.69 6.00 -4.27
N ASP A 44 1.15 6.72 -5.29
CA ASP A 44 1.03 8.17 -5.39
C ASP A 44 -0.44 8.62 -5.41
N SER A 45 -1.29 7.88 -6.11
CA SER A 45 -2.73 8.14 -6.16
C SER A 45 -3.38 7.94 -4.78
N VAL A 46 -3.12 6.80 -4.14
CA VAL A 46 -3.63 6.50 -2.78
C VAL A 46 -3.11 7.51 -1.76
N ARG A 47 -1.84 7.94 -1.87
CA ARG A 47 -1.25 8.96 -1.02
C ARG A 47 -1.94 10.31 -1.18
N SER A 48 -2.26 10.71 -2.40
CA SER A 48 -3.01 11.95 -2.68
C SER A 48 -4.37 11.91 -1.97
N PHE A 49 -5.11 10.80 -2.10
CA PHE A 49 -6.35 10.60 -1.39
C PHE A 49 -6.19 10.63 0.14
N CYS A 50 -5.15 10.01 0.70
CA CYS A 50 -4.89 10.08 2.15
C CYS A 50 -4.62 11.51 2.64
N ARG A 51 -3.98 12.36 1.82
CA ARG A 51 -3.77 13.77 2.17
C ARG A 51 -5.05 14.58 2.11
N THR A 52 -5.93 14.29 1.15
CA THR A 52 -7.21 14.99 0.99
C THR A 52 -8.25 14.54 2.01
N PHE A 53 -8.27 13.26 2.35
CA PHE A 53 -9.26 12.63 3.23
C PHE A 53 -8.56 12.17 4.51
N GLY A 54 -8.43 13.07 5.49
CA GLY A 54 -7.63 12.85 6.70
C GLY A 54 -7.95 11.56 7.46
N ASP A 55 -9.21 11.28 7.75
CA ASP A 55 -9.61 10.07 8.51
C ASP A 55 -10.01 8.89 7.61
N GLY A 56 -10.46 9.18 6.38
CA GLY A 56 -10.89 8.18 5.40
C GLY A 56 -9.77 7.51 4.61
N GLY A 57 -8.53 8.02 4.70
CA GLY A 57 -7.40 7.53 3.90
C GLY A 57 -7.10 6.05 4.10
N LYS A 58 -7.26 5.53 5.33
CA LYS A 58 -7.03 4.10 5.62
C LYS A 58 -8.08 3.19 4.98
N THR A 59 -9.33 3.65 4.88
CA THR A 59 -10.40 2.92 4.19
C THR A 59 -10.08 2.77 2.70
N ILE A 60 -9.53 3.81 2.06
CA ILE A 60 -9.12 3.78 0.65
C ILE A 60 -7.97 2.78 0.43
N ILE A 61 -7.03 2.70 1.39
CA ILE A 61 -5.94 1.71 1.37
C ILE A 61 -6.50 0.29 1.40
N ILE A 62 -7.46 0.01 2.29
CA ILE A 62 -8.11 -1.30 2.39
C ILE A 62 -8.81 -1.66 1.07
N TYR A 63 -9.59 -0.73 0.50
CA TYR A 63 -10.25 -0.97 -0.79
C TYR A 63 -9.25 -1.21 -1.92
N THR A 64 -8.17 -0.44 -1.98
CA THR A 64 -7.14 -0.60 -3.03
C THR A 64 -6.47 -1.96 -2.91
N HIS A 65 -6.15 -2.40 -1.68
CA HIS A 65 -5.60 -3.72 -1.42
C HIS A 65 -6.52 -4.84 -1.92
N GLU A 66 -7.80 -4.78 -1.53
CA GLU A 66 -8.77 -5.81 -1.91
C GLU A 66 -8.99 -5.86 -3.43
N LEU A 67 -9.09 -4.70 -4.08
CA LEU A 67 -9.23 -4.62 -5.54
C LEU A 67 -8.04 -5.25 -6.26
N LEU A 68 -6.81 -4.97 -5.80
CA LEU A 68 -5.59 -5.56 -6.38
C LEU A 68 -5.56 -7.08 -6.19
N SER A 69 -5.97 -7.57 -5.02
CA SER A 69 -6.07 -9.00 -4.72
C SER A 69 -7.07 -9.72 -5.64
N VAL A 70 -8.27 -9.13 -5.84
CA VAL A 70 -9.30 -9.68 -6.73
C VAL A 70 -8.84 -9.67 -8.20
N ILE A 71 -8.15 -8.62 -8.62
CA ILE A 71 -7.58 -8.51 -9.97
C ILE A 71 -6.51 -9.60 -10.18
N GLU A 72 -5.59 -9.78 -9.23
CA GLU A 72 -4.57 -10.84 -9.27
C GLU A 72 -5.21 -12.23 -9.37
N PHE A 73 -6.22 -12.49 -8.53
CA PHE A 73 -6.96 -13.75 -8.54
C PHE A 73 -7.67 -14.00 -9.88
N SER A 74 -8.26 -12.95 -10.47
CA SER A 74 -8.94 -13.06 -11.78
C SER A 74 -7.96 -13.35 -12.92
N PHE A 75 -6.80 -12.67 -12.95
CA PHE A 75 -5.75 -12.95 -13.92
C PHE A 75 -5.17 -14.36 -13.77
N ALA A 76 -5.09 -14.87 -12.53
CA ALA A 76 -4.66 -16.22 -12.25
C ALA A 76 -5.57 -17.27 -12.90
N ASN A 77 -6.88 -17.08 -12.79
CA ASN A 77 -7.88 -17.99 -13.33
C ASN A 77 -7.97 -17.96 -14.86
N LEU A 78 -7.62 -16.83 -15.47
CA LEU A 78 -7.63 -16.64 -16.93
C LEU A 78 -6.35 -17.15 -17.62
N GLY A 79 -5.40 -17.73 -16.88
CA GLY A 79 -4.17 -18.30 -17.45
C GLY A 79 -3.12 -17.26 -17.89
N TYR A 80 -3.28 -15.99 -17.52
CA TYR A 80 -2.27 -14.95 -17.78
C TYR A 80 -1.08 -15.14 -16.84
N SER A 81 -0.05 -15.85 -17.32
CA SER A 81 1.21 -16.10 -16.62
C SER A 81 2.33 -15.16 -17.09
N SER A 82 2.06 -13.85 -17.15
CA SER A 82 3.15 -12.87 -17.21
C SER A 82 3.79 -12.81 -15.83
N SER A 83 4.92 -13.50 -15.67
CA SER A 83 5.66 -13.66 -14.41
C SER A 83 6.04 -12.32 -13.78
N ASN A 84 6.26 -11.29 -14.59
CA ASN A 84 6.64 -9.97 -14.11
C ASN A 84 5.42 -9.23 -13.54
N ASP A 85 4.29 -9.20 -14.23
CA ASP A 85 3.11 -8.41 -13.84
C ASP A 85 2.48 -8.86 -12.52
N ARG A 86 2.44 -10.19 -12.29
CA ARG A 86 1.95 -10.77 -11.02
C ARG A 86 2.85 -10.43 -9.85
N THR A 87 4.17 -10.42 -10.07
CA THR A 87 5.13 -10.10 -9.02
C THR A 87 4.93 -8.68 -8.48
N TYR A 88 4.57 -7.72 -9.34
CA TYR A 88 4.33 -6.33 -8.91
C TYR A 88 3.03 -6.16 -8.12
N ILE A 89 1.93 -6.74 -8.61
CA ILE A 89 0.63 -6.65 -7.93
C ILE A 89 0.73 -7.30 -6.55
N ASN A 90 1.38 -8.46 -6.46
CA ASN A 90 1.58 -9.15 -5.18
C ASN A 90 2.48 -8.34 -4.24
N THR A 91 3.54 -7.71 -4.76
CA THR A 91 4.44 -6.85 -3.97
C THR A 91 3.70 -5.63 -3.42
N VAL A 92 2.86 -4.96 -4.22
CA VAL A 92 2.04 -3.83 -3.76
C VAL A 92 0.95 -4.28 -2.79
N SER A 93 0.27 -5.39 -3.09
CA SER A 93 -0.76 -5.97 -2.23
C SER A 93 -0.20 -6.32 -0.86
N LYS A 94 0.93 -7.03 -0.81
CA LYS A 94 1.62 -7.39 0.43
C LYS A 94 2.10 -6.17 1.20
N MET A 95 2.60 -5.13 0.52
CA MET A 95 2.92 -3.86 1.16
C MET A 95 1.68 -3.25 1.80
N LEU A 96 0.58 -3.07 1.05
CA LEU A 96 -0.67 -2.49 1.59
C LEU A 96 -1.27 -3.30 2.75
N HIS A 97 -1.10 -4.63 2.74
CA HIS A 97 -1.54 -5.50 3.82
C HIS A 97 -0.85 -5.20 5.17
N GLU A 98 0.41 -4.78 5.17
CA GLU A 98 1.11 -4.42 6.43
C GLU A 98 0.47 -3.19 7.12
N PHE A 99 -0.25 -2.36 6.37
CA PHE A 99 -0.91 -1.15 6.86
C PHE A 99 -2.25 -1.45 7.54
N ILE A 100 -3.00 -2.46 7.08
CA ILE A 100 -4.30 -2.89 7.60
C ILE A 100 -4.15 -3.51 8.98
#